data_AF-A0A945WY15-F1
#
_entry.id   AF-A0A945WY15-F1
#
_cell.length_a   1.000
_cell.length_b   1.000
_cell.length_c   1.000
_cell.angle_alpha   90.00
_cell.angle_beta   90.00
_cell.angle_gamma   90.00
#
_symmetry.space_group_name_H-M   'P 1'
#
loop_
_entity.id
_entity.type
_entity.pdbx_description
1 polymer ?
#
loop_
_entity_poly.entity_id
_entity_poly.type
_entity_poly.pdbx_seq_one_letter_code
_entity_poly.pdbx_strand_id
1 'polypeptide(L)'
;KPGVVLIAEGSKTKTRKMLEDERRAVLRAVPEIPVHFVYVGPDSDSTPLHKLNKTLKSFKNSLRKGEVLAVSHRLNSLKSGPAMAIPKGMDPTKARAPKPR
;
A
#
# COMPACT_ATOMS: atom_id res chain seq x y z
N LYS A 1 -1.59 -10.35 14.79
CA LYS A 1 -0.87 -9.26 14.09
C LYS A 1 -1.86 -8.11 13.86
N PRO A 2 -1.47 -6.84 13.93
CA PRO A 2 -2.43 -5.73 14.03
C PRO A 2 -3.18 -5.37 12.75
N GLY A 3 -2.79 -5.91 11.60
CA GLY A 3 -3.37 -5.54 10.31
C GLY A 3 -2.31 -4.90 9.42
N VAL A 4 -2.68 -3.83 8.72
CA VAL A 4 -1.77 -3.00 7.95
C VAL A 4 -1.44 -1.75 8.75
N VAL A 5 -0.15 -1.44 8.89
CA VAL A 5 0.30 -0.19 9.50
C VAL A 5 1.05 0.61 8.45
N LEU A 6 0.55 1.81 8.15
CA LEU A 6 1.20 2.74 7.26
C LEU A 6 2.02 3.73 8.09
N ILE A 7 3.31 3.79 7.78
CA ILE A 7 4.29 4.57 8.51
C ILE A 7 4.71 5.73 7.62
N ALA A 8 4.57 6.96 8.12
CA ALA A 8 5.08 8.14 7.45
C ALA A 8 6.20 8.77 8.26
N GLU A 9 7.31 9.03 7.60
CA GLU A 9 8.44 9.76 8.17
C GLU A 9 8.45 11.20 7.63
N GLY A 10 8.70 12.17 8.52
CA GLY A 10 8.80 13.59 8.17
C GLY A 10 7.54 14.40 8.53
N SER A 11 7.45 15.62 7.99
CA SER A 11 6.40 16.58 8.36
C SER A 11 4.99 16.01 8.12
N LYS A 12 4.22 15.90 9.20
CA LYS A 12 2.83 15.40 9.22
C LYS A 12 1.95 16.08 8.17
N THR A 13 2.11 17.37 7.96
CA THR A 13 1.33 18.15 6.98
C THR A 13 1.58 17.67 5.54
N LYS A 14 2.82 17.32 5.20
CA LYS A 14 3.19 16.84 3.87
C LYS A 14 2.82 15.39 3.66
N THR A 15 2.99 14.55 4.69
CA THR A 15 2.79 13.11 4.59
C THR A 15 1.35 12.65 4.72
N ARG A 16 0.48 13.46 5.36
CA ARG A 16 -0.95 13.12 5.56
C ARG A 16 -1.67 12.80 4.25
N LYS A 17 -1.50 13.62 3.20
CA LYS A 17 -2.16 13.37 1.91
C LYS A 17 -1.70 12.06 1.28
N MET A 18 -0.39 11.81 1.29
CA MET A 18 0.21 10.58 0.77
C MET A 18 -0.30 9.33 1.52
N LEU A 19 -0.38 9.40 2.85
CA LEU A 19 -0.92 8.31 3.67
C LEU A 19 -2.40 8.04 3.40
N GLU A 20 -3.20 9.07 3.15
CA GLU A 20 -4.62 8.90 2.82
C GLU A 20 -4.81 8.26 1.45
N ASP A 21 -3.99 8.64 0.46
CA ASP A 21 -4.01 8.02 -0.86
C ASP A 21 -3.58 6.55 -0.80
N GLU A 22 -2.54 6.25 -0.01
CA GLU A 22 -2.11 4.87 0.24
C GLU A 22 -3.18 4.08 1.00
N ARG A 23 -3.84 4.66 2.00
CA ARG A 23 -4.97 4.03 2.71
C ARG A 23 -6.07 3.63 1.73
N ARG A 24 -6.43 4.51 0.79
CA ARG A 24 -7.44 4.21 -0.23
C ARG A 24 -6.98 3.06 -1.14
N ALA A 25 -5.71 3.02 -1.51
CA ALA A 25 -5.17 1.90 -2.29
C ALA A 25 -5.25 0.58 -1.50
N VAL A 26 -4.82 0.58 -0.24
CA VAL A 26 -4.87 -0.58 0.66
C VAL A 26 -6.30 -1.06 0.87
N LEU A 27 -7.25 -0.16 1.16
CA LEU A 27 -8.65 -0.52 1.39
C LEU A 27 -9.31 -1.14 0.15
N ARG A 28 -8.84 -0.83 -1.07
CA ARG A 28 -9.31 -1.52 -2.29
C ARG A 28 -8.88 -2.99 -2.34
N ALA A 29 -7.70 -3.34 -1.84
CA ALA A 29 -7.22 -4.73 -1.84
C ALA A 29 -7.66 -5.52 -0.62
N VAL A 30 -7.76 -4.87 0.55
CA VAL A 30 -8.09 -5.51 1.83
C VAL A 30 -9.11 -4.69 2.63
N PRO A 31 -10.39 -4.67 2.23
CA PRO A 31 -11.42 -3.83 2.86
C PRO A 31 -11.67 -4.16 4.34
N GLU A 32 -11.58 -5.43 4.72
CA GLU A 32 -11.98 -5.92 6.05
C GLU A 32 -10.89 -5.76 7.12
N ILE A 33 -9.68 -5.33 6.74
CA ILE A 33 -8.52 -5.32 7.62
C ILE A 33 -8.28 -3.91 8.15
N PRO A 34 -8.06 -3.75 9.47
CA PRO A 34 -7.76 -2.44 10.03
C PRO A 34 -6.45 -1.88 9.47
N VAL A 35 -6.52 -0.61 9.06
CA VAL A 35 -5.38 0.18 8.59
C VAL A 35 -5.06 1.24 9.65
N HIS A 36 -3.85 1.20 10.18
CA HIS A 36 -3.37 2.16 11.19
C HIS A 36 -2.36 3.14 10.60
N PHE A 37 -2.29 4.34 11.16
CA PHE A 37 -1.29 5.34 10.81
C PHE A 37 -0.30 5.54 11.96
N VAL A 38 0.99 5.63 11.62
CA VAL A 38 2.05 6.03 12.54
C VAL A 38 2.89 7.11 11.87
N TYR A 39 2.93 8.29 12.48
CA TYR A 39 3.83 9.36 12.07
C TYR A 39 5.11 9.26 12.87
N VAL A 40 6.26 9.31 12.19
CA VAL A 40 7.59 9.19 12.78
C VAL A 40 8.35 10.48 12.50
N GLY A 41 8.91 11.07 13.55
CA GLY A 41 9.63 12.34 13.45
C GLY A 41 9.95 12.94 14.81
N PRO A 42 10.65 14.10 14.81
CA PRO A 42 10.99 14.84 16.02
C PRO A 42 9.83 15.69 16.58
N ASP A 43 8.72 15.81 15.83
CA ASP A 43 7.57 16.63 16.22
C ASP A 43 6.86 16.07 17.47
N SER A 44 6.19 16.94 18.24
CA SER A 44 5.52 16.59 19.51
C SER A 44 4.48 15.47 19.38
N ASP A 45 3.73 15.47 18.27
CA ASP A 45 2.65 14.50 18.01
C ASP A 45 3.12 13.26 17.23
N SER A 46 4.41 13.21 16.92
CA SER A 46 5.03 12.12 16.16
C SER A 46 5.69 11.12 17.11
N THR A 47 5.72 9.86 16.70
CA THR A 47 6.43 8.82 17.43
C THR A 47 7.94 8.97 17.18
N PRO A 48 8.77 9.12 18.24
CA PRO A 48 10.22 9.08 18.07
C PRO A 48 10.66 7.73 17.47
N LEU A 49 11.64 7.74 16.56
CA LEU A 49 12.07 6.54 15.83
C LEU A 49 12.43 5.36 16.77
N HIS A 50 13.14 5.63 17.87
CA HIS A 50 13.51 4.60 18.86
C HIS A 50 12.30 3.96 19.58
N LYS A 51 11.13 4.62 19.60
CA LYS A 51 9.88 4.10 20.18
C LYS A 51 9.00 3.40 19.15
N LEU A 52 9.32 3.45 17.86
CA LEU A 52 8.49 2.89 16.79
C LEU A 52 8.14 1.41 17.04
N ASN A 53 9.14 0.59 17.40
CA ASN A 53 8.92 -0.83 17.70
C ASN A 53 7.93 -1.05 18.86
N LYS A 54 7.97 -0.20 19.88
CA LYS A 54 7.04 -0.26 21.02
C LYS A 54 5.62 0.12 20.59
N THR A 55 5.49 1.19 19.80
CA THR A 55 4.20 1.63 19.24
C THR A 55 3.59 0.60 18.30
N LEU A 56 4.39 -0.03 17.43
CA LEU A 56 3.89 -1.09 16.54
C LEU A 56 3.39 -2.31 17.30
N LYS A 57 4.01 -2.65 18.44
CA LYS A 57 3.62 -3.76 19.31
C LYS A 57 2.39 -3.46 20.17
N SER A 58 2.03 -2.19 20.39
CA SER A 58 0.87 -1.84 21.23
C SER A 58 -0.46 -2.00 20.50
N PHE A 59 -0.47 -2.06 19.17
CA PHE A 59 -1.68 -2.28 18.40
C PHE A 59 -2.28 -3.67 18.66
N LYS A 60 -3.62 -3.71 18.80
CA LYS A 60 -4.36 -4.95 19.02
C LYS A 60 -4.21 -5.88 17.82
N ASN A 61 -3.98 -7.15 18.08
CA ASN A 61 -3.96 -8.18 17.05
C ASN A 61 -5.36 -8.39 16.45
N SER A 62 -5.46 -8.22 15.13
CA SER A 62 -6.69 -8.44 14.34
C SER A 62 -6.56 -9.65 13.39
N LEU A 63 -5.35 -9.94 12.89
CA LEU A 63 -5.10 -11.01 11.92
C LEU A 63 -4.57 -12.30 12.54
N ARG A 64 -5.08 -13.43 12.04
CA ARG A 64 -4.58 -14.80 12.29
C ARG A 64 -3.32 -15.08 11.46
N LYS A 65 -2.55 -16.11 11.83
CA LYS A 65 -1.29 -16.43 11.15
C LYS A 65 -1.48 -16.75 9.65
N GLY A 66 -2.52 -17.51 9.28
CA GLY A 66 -2.79 -17.90 7.90
C GLY A 66 -3.23 -16.74 6.99
N GLU A 67 -3.93 -15.76 7.55
CA GLU A 67 -4.44 -14.60 6.80
C GLU A 67 -3.30 -13.66 6.37
N VAL A 68 -2.22 -13.59 7.15
CA VAL A 68 -1.12 -12.65 6.93
C VAL A 68 -0.45 -12.85 5.57
N LEU A 69 -0.29 -14.10 5.14
CA LEU A 69 0.31 -14.40 3.85
C LEU A 69 -0.61 -13.93 2.71
N ALA A 70 -1.91 -14.25 2.79
CA ALA A 70 -2.90 -13.80 1.82
C ALA A 70 -2.96 -12.27 1.71
N VAL A 71 -2.88 -11.58 2.85
CA VAL A 71 -2.84 -10.11 2.90
C VAL A 71 -1.58 -9.56 2.26
N SER A 72 -0.41 -10.13 2.59
CA SER A 72 0.84 -9.72 1.97
C SER A 72 0.83 -9.89 0.45
N HIS A 73 0.25 -10.97 -0.07
CA HIS A 73 0.13 -11.17 -1.51
C HIS A 73 -0.76 -10.12 -2.16
N ARG A 74 -1.94 -9.85 -1.59
CA ARG A 74 -2.85 -8.80 -2.10
C ARG A 74 -2.20 -7.41 -2.11
N LEU A 75 -1.48 -7.05 -1.06
CA LEU A 75 -0.75 -5.79 -0.99
C LEU A 75 0.40 -5.70 -2.01
N ASN A 76 1.14 -6.79 -2.23
CA ASN A 76 2.19 -6.83 -3.24
C ASN A 76 1.63 -6.66 -4.66
N SER A 77 0.46 -7.25 -4.95
CA SER A 77 -0.23 -7.07 -6.22
C SER A 77 -0.66 -5.63 -6.50
N LEU A 78 -0.87 -4.80 -5.48
CA LEU A 78 -1.16 -3.36 -5.67
C LEU A 78 0.08 -2.56 -6.08
N LYS A 79 1.28 -2.95 -5.63
CA LYS A 79 2.54 -2.25 -5.94
C LYS A 79 2.99 -2.47 -7.37
N SER A 80 2.67 -3.63 -7.93
CA SER A 80 2.66 -3.82 -9.37
C SER A 80 1.51 -2.98 -9.93
N GLY A 81 1.79 -1.71 -10.25
CA GLY A 81 0.83 -0.80 -10.89
C GLY A 81 0.16 -1.46 -12.10
N PRO A 82 -0.91 -0.87 -12.67
CA PRO A 82 -1.63 -1.47 -13.79
C PRO A 82 -0.61 -1.97 -14.80
N ALA A 83 -0.52 -3.30 -14.94
CA ALA A 83 0.40 -3.93 -15.86
C ALA A 83 0.28 -3.14 -17.14
N MET A 84 1.40 -2.58 -17.63
CA MET A 84 1.40 -1.77 -18.85
C MET A 84 0.41 -2.38 -19.81
N ALA A 85 -0.44 -1.54 -20.40
CA ALA A 85 -1.43 -1.93 -21.39
C ALA A 85 -0.78 -2.41 -22.69
N ILE A 86 0.26 -3.25 -22.59
CA ILE A 86 0.70 -4.16 -23.63
C ILE A 86 -0.50 -5.09 -23.83
N PRO A 87 -1.24 -4.93 -24.93
CA PRO A 87 -2.38 -5.78 -25.20
C PRO A 87 -1.84 -7.21 -25.26
N LYS A 88 -2.36 -8.10 -24.40
CA LYS A 88 -1.91 -9.49 -24.29
C LYS A 88 -2.35 -10.31 -25.51
N GLY A 89 -1.83 -9.99 -26.69
CA GLY A 89 -2.19 -10.69 -27.93
C GLY A 89 -1.93 -9.97 -29.25
N MET A 90 -1.29 -8.79 -29.28
CA MET A 90 -0.85 -8.23 -30.56
C MET A 90 0.47 -8.88 -30.96
N ASP A 91 0.40 -9.82 -31.90
CA ASP A 91 1.59 -10.33 -32.59
C ASP A 91 2.24 -9.17 -33.36
N PRO A 92 3.48 -8.76 -33.01
CA PRO A 92 4.15 -7.60 -33.61
C PRO A 92 4.35 -7.75 -35.13
N THR A 93 4.32 -8.98 -35.64
CA THR A 93 4.46 -9.26 -37.08
C THR A 93 3.15 -9.13 -37.85
N LYS A 94 2.00 -8.98 -37.16
CA LYS A 94 0.66 -8.96 -37.75
C LYS A 94 -0.01 -7.58 -37.74
N ALA A 95 0.70 -6.53 -37.35
CA ALA A 95 0.23 -5.15 -37.42
C ALA A 95 0.00 -4.75 -38.88
N ARG A 96 -1.23 -4.89 -39.37
CA ARG A 96 -1.61 -4.57 -40.75
C ARG A 96 -1.77 -3.05 -40.88
N ALA A 97 -1.05 -2.43 -41.81
CA ALA A 97 -1.20 -1.01 -42.11
C ALA A 97 -2.63 -0.70 -42.60
N PRO A 98 -3.24 0.44 -42.21
CA PRO A 98 -4.54 0.84 -42.71
C PRO A 98 -4.46 1.12 -44.21
N LYS A 99 -5.47 0.66 -44.96
CA LYS A 99 -5.54 0.91 -46.41
C LYS A 99 -5.61 2.42 -46.69
N PRO A 100 -4.86 2.95 -47.67
CA PRO A 100 -5.01 4.33 -48.11
C PRO A 100 -6.41 4.53 -48.69
N ARG A 101 -7.02 5.69 -48.40
CA ARG A 101 -8.28 6.15 -48.99
C ARG A 101 -8.05 6.67 -50.40
#